data_AF-A0A8H3UHP6-F1
#
_entry.id   AF-A0A8H3UHP6-F1
#
_cell.length_a   1.000
_cell.length_b   1.000
_cell.length_c   1.000
_cell.angle_alpha   90.00
_cell.angle_beta   90.00
_cell.angle_gamma   90.00
#
_symmetry.space_group_name_H-M   'P 1'
#
loop_
_entity.id
_entity.type
_entity.pdbx_description
1 polymer ?
#
loop_
_entity_poly.entity_id
_entity_poly.type
_entity_poly.pdbx_seq_one_letter_code
_entity_poly.pdbx_strand_id
1 'polypeptide(L)'
;MSKRSHFTTITPLPAGVTRASVLDTLRNHFEMIDLNPLVIERKRQDKAPPFAGPEEYHATWYQITDNIKGLPGTTTYHGCFHDLADGLQTHVYAPAGLDIRGKWQLGGTLPGEPTQTVELGLNPT
;
A
#
# COMPACT_ATOMS: atom_id res chain seq x y z
N MET A 1 -17.65 -5.20 19.24
CA MET A 1 -16.79 -6.25 18.65
C MET A 1 -15.99 -5.61 17.53
N SER A 2 -14.67 -5.81 17.47
CA SER A 2 -13.88 -5.46 16.29
C SER A 2 -14.12 -6.50 15.20
N LYS A 3 -14.26 -6.07 13.94
CA LYS A 3 -14.34 -6.95 12.78
C LYS A 3 -13.04 -6.82 12.00
N ARG A 4 -12.43 -7.96 11.66
CA ARG A 4 -11.26 -8.03 10.77
C ARG A 4 -11.64 -8.78 9.50
N SER A 5 -11.24 -8.25 8.35
CA SER A 5 -11.47 -8.86 7.05
C SER A 5 -10.17 -8.90 6.27
N HIS A 6 -9.97 -9.96 5.50
CA HIS A 6 -8.81 -10.17 4.64
C HIS A 6 -9.29 -10.61 3.27
N PHE A 7 -8.66 -10.08 2.24
CA PHE A 7 -8.93 -10.45 0.86
C PHE A 7 -7.64 -10.30 0.06
N THR A 8 -7.52 -11.10 -0.99
CA THR A 8 -6.42 -11.01 -1.94
C THR A 8 -7.01 -10.91 -3.33
N THR A 9 -6.43 -10.04 -4.15
CA THR A 9 -6.81 -9.88 -5.55
C THR A 9 -5.55 -10.00 -6.39
N ILE A 10 -5.64 -10.80 -7.46
CA ILE A 10 -4.56 -10.99 -8.43
C ILE A 10 -5.04 -10.41 -9.75
N THR A 11 -4.21 -9.60 -10.38
CA THR A 11 -4.54 -8.96 -11.65
C THR A 11 -3.37 -9.10 -12.61
N PRO A 12 -3.59 -9.60 -13.83
CA PRO A 12 -2.55 -9.61 -14.86
C PRO A 12 -2.06 -8.19 -15.16
N LEU A 13 -0.76 -8.05 -15.40
CA LEU A 13 -0.22 -6.78 -15.87
C LEU A 13 -0.70 -6.47 -17.29
N PRO A 14 -0.97 -5.19 -17.61
CA PRO A 14 -1.24 -4.78 -18.99
C PRO A 14 -0.08 -5.13 -19.93
N ALA A 15 -0.40 -5.41 -21.19
CA ALA A 15 0.62 -5.68 -22.20
C ALA A 15 1.59 -4.49 -22.36
N GLY A 16 2.89 -4.77 -22.43
CA GLY A 16 3.95 -3.77 -22.57
C GLY A 16 4.43 -3.15 -21.25
N VAL A 17 3.78 -3.45 -20.12
CA VAL A 17 4.28 -3.04 -18.79
C VAL A 17 5.45 -3.93 -18.38
N THR A 18 6.56 -3.30 -17.99
CA THR A 18 7.76 -4.01 -17.54
C THR A 18 7.74 -4.23 -16.03
N ARG A 19 8.49 -5.22 -15.54
CA ARG A 19 8.66 -5.41 -14.09
C ARG A 19 9.23 -4.18 -13.40
N ALA A 20 10.26 -3.59 -14.01
CA ALA A 20 10.90 -2.40 -13.49
C ALA A 20 9.89 -1.27 -13.31
N SER A 21 9.07 -0.98 -14.33
CA SER A 21 8.04 0.07 -14.22
C SER A 21 7.03 -0.21 -13.11
N VAL A 22 6.63 -1.47 -12.88
CA VAL A 22 5.71 -1.79 -11.76
C VAL A 22 6.38 -1.51 -10.42
N LEU A 23 7.61 -1.98 -10.23
CA LEU A 23 8.34 -1.78 -8.98
C LEU A 23 8.65 -0.30 -8.74
N ASP A 24 8.96 0.46 -9.78
CA ASP A 24 9.17 1.90 -9.70
C ASP A 24 7.88 2.62 -9.26
N THR A 25 6.73 2.25 -9.82
CA THR A 25 5.42 2.77 -9.37
C THR A 25 5.14 2.40 -7.91
N LEU A 26 5.36 1.14 -7.51
CA LEU A 26 5.11 0.71 -6.11
C LEU A 26 6.01 1.45 -5.11
N ARG A 27 7.26 1.77 -5.49
CA ARG A 27 8.20 2.55 -4.66
C ARG A 27 7.93 4.04 -4.67
N ASN A 28 7.16 4.54 -5.65
CA ASN A 28 6.71 5.92 -5.65
C ASN A 28 5.52 6.10 -4.71
N HIS A 29 5.80 6.28 -3.42
CA HIS A 29 4.76 6.36 -2.38
C HIS A 29 3.76 7.50 -2.63
N PHE A 30 4.19 8.62 -3.21
CA PHE A 30 3.25 9.70 -3.54
C PHE A 30 2.28 9.30 -4.63
N GLU A 31 2.74 8.64 -5.70
CA GLU A 31 1.84 8.08 -6.72
C GLU A 31 0.91 7.04 -6.11
N MET A 32 1.42 6.15 -5.24
CA MET A 32 0.60 5.14 -4.56
C MET A 32 -0.49 5.75 -3.68
N ILE A 33 -0.19 6.83 -2.94
CA ILE A 33 -1.18 7.57 -2.15
C ILE A 33 -2.22 8.22 -3.07
N ASP A 34 -1.80 8.79 -4.20
CA ASP A 34 -2.68 9.48 -5.15
C ASP A 34 -3.66 8.57 -5.90
N LEU A 35 -3.42 7.25 -5.87
CA LEU A 35 -4.40 6.29 -6.40
C LEU A 35 -5.73 6.34 -5.64
N ASN A 36 -5.75 6.82 -4.39
CA ASN A 36 -6.99 7.10 -3.67
C ASN A 36 -7.53 8.48 -4.10
N PRO A 37 -8.64 8.54 -4.87
CA PRO A 37 -9.18 9.81 -5.38
C PRO A 37 -9.76 10.71 -4.29
N LEU A 38 -9.84 10.24 -3.04
CA LEU A 38 -10.29 11.03 -1.91
C LEU A 38 -9.16 11.90 -1.33
N VAL A 39 -7.90 11.57 -1.60
CA VAL A 39 -6.75 12.31 -1.08
C VAL A 39 -6.73 13.71 -1.68
N ILE A 40 -6.68 14.72 -0.82
CA ILE A 40 -6.52 16.13 -1.20
C ILE A 40 -5.18 16.72 -0.78
N GLU A 41 -4.47 16.07 0.15
CA GLU A 41 -3.15 16.49 0.62
C GLU A 41 -2.38 15.28 1.16
N ARG A 42 -1.06 15.26 0.93
CA ARG A 42 -0.14 14.28 1.52
C ARG A 42 1.21 14.93 1.81
N LYS A 43 1.78 14.65 2.97
CA LYS A 43 3.06 15.19 3.43
C LYS A 43 3.91 14.09 4.04
N ARG A 44 5.12 13.91 3.51
CA ARG A 44 6.13 13.07 4.13
C ARG A 44 6.48 13.63 5.51
N GLN A 45 6.64 12.74 6.48
CA GLN A 45 7.04 13.06 7.84
C GLN A 45 8.53 12.78 8.01
N ASP A 46 9.24 13.66 8.72
CA ASP A 46 10.68 13.49 8.98
C ASP A 46 10.98 12.40 10.01
N LYS A 47 9.98 12.05 10.83
CA LYS A 47 10.09 11.09 11.92
C LYS A 47 8.83 10.23 12.01
N ALA A 48 8.99 9.01 12.49
CA ALA A 48 7.87 8.16 12.86
C ALA A 48 7.04 8.82 13.98
N PRO A 49 5.69 8.72 13.93
CA PRO A 49 4.84 9.19 15.02
C PRO A 49 5.14 8.49 16.35
N PRO A 50 4.85 9.10 17.52
CA PRO A 50 5.13 8.49 18.83
C PRO A 50 4.44 7.16 19.09
N PHE A 51 3.34 6.87 18.38
CA PHE A 51 2.60 5.61 18.49
C PHE A 51 3.11 4.51 17.55
N ALA A 52 4.09 4.80 16.69
CA ALA A 52 4.63 3.83 15.73
C ALA A 52 5.18 2.60 16.45
N GLY A 53 4.83 1.42 15.94
CA GLY A 53 5.40 0.18 16.45
C GLY A 53 6.89 0.04 16.12
N PRO A 54 7.64 -0.81 16.82
CA PRO A 54 9.06 -1.06 16.52
C PRO A 54 9.31 -1.50 15.08
N GLU A 55 8.39 -2.29 14.51
CA GLU A 55 8.49 -2.82 13.13
C GLU A 55 8.33 -1.72 12.06
N GLU A 56 7.71 -0.60 12.40
CA GLU A 56 7.38 0.49 11.47
C GLU A 56 8.25 1.72 11.68
N TYR A 57 9.11 1.70 12.70
CA TYR A 57 9.96 2.83 13.07
C TYR A 57 10.86 3.27 11.91
N HIS A 58 11.31 2.32 11.09
CA HIS A 58 12.14 2.56 9.91
C HIS A 58 11.35 2.69 8.60
N ALA A 59 10.02 2.62 8.64
CA ALA A 59 9.19 2.86 7.47
C ALA A 59 9.18 4.35 7.09
N THR A 60 8.78 4.66 5.86
CA THR A 60 8.55 6.05 5.46
C THR A 60 7.14 6.46 5.86
N TRP A 61 7.03 7.54 6.62
CA TRP A 61 5.76 8.00 7.19
C TRP A 61 5.20 9.19 6.41
N TYR A 62 3.86 9.21 6.31
CA TYR A 62 3.10 10.26 5.67
C TYR A 62 1.92 10.67 6.55
N GLN A 63 1.63 11.96 6.55
CA GLN A 63 0.33 12.49 6.95
C GLN A 63 -0.49 12.71 5.68
N ILE A 64 -1.69 12.13 5.62
CA ILE A 64 -2.56 12.12 4.46
C ILE A 64 -3.90 12.73 4.87
N THR A 65 -4.49 13.55 4.02
CA THR A 65 -5.79 14.17 4.26
C THR A 65 -6.74 13.82 3.12
N ASP A 66 -7.86 13.19 3.48
CA ASP A 66 -8.93 12.83 2.57
C ASP A 66 -10.10 13.82 2.66
N ASN A 67 -10.80 14.01 1.54
CA ASN A 67 -12.11 14.63 1.46
C ASN A 67 -13.17 13.59 1.09
N ILE A 68 -13.87 13.09 2.11
CA ILE A 68 -14.84 12.02 1.97
C ILE A 68 -16.22 12.63 1.74
N LYS A 69 -16.77 12.43 0.53
CA LYS A 69 -18.14 12.90 0.21
C LYS A 69 -19.14 12.31 1.20
N GLY A 70 -19.94 13.19 1.81
CA GLY A 70 -20.98 12.80 2.78
C GLY A 70 -20.51 12.79 4.24
N LEU A 71 -19.24 13.04 4.52
CA LEU A 71 -18.76 13.35 5.87
C LEU A 71 -18.49 14.85 6.02
N PRO A 72 -18.74 15.45 7.20
CA PRO A 72 -18.42 16.85 7.44
C PRO A 72 -16.90 17.04 7.57
N GLY A 73 -16.34 17.90 6.71
CA GLY A 73 -14.93 18.30 6.77
C GLY A 73 -13.95 17.30 6.14
N THR A 74 -12.67 17.51 6.41
CA THR A 74 -11.57 16.67 5.90
C THR A 74 -11.07 15.74 6.99
N THR A 75 -10.57 14.57 6.60
CA THR A 75 -10.05 13.56 7.53
C THR A 75 -8.55 13.42 7.35
N THR A 76 -7.78 13.80 8.37
CA THR A 76 -6.32 13.63 8.37
C THR A 76 -5.91 12.41 9.18
N TYR A 77 -5.00 11.62 8.62
CA TYR A 77 -4.52 10.36 9.19
C TYR A 77 -3.05 10.09 8.85
N HIS A 78 -2.50 9.03 9.43
CA HIS A 78 -1.10 8.63 9.21
C HIS A 78 -1.04 7.32 8.42
N GLY A 79 -0.07 7.21 7.52
CA GLY A 79 0.26 5.97 6.83
C GLY A 79 1.76 5.76 6.79
N CYS A 80 2.22 4.52 6.98
CA CYS A 80 3.61 4.14 6.79
C CYS A 80 3.74 3.20 5.58
N PHE A 81 4.84 3.38 4.84
CA PHE A 81 5.14 2.69 3.59
C PHE A 81 6.53 2.05 3.72
N HIS A 82 6.62 0.77 3.40
CA HIS A 82 7.85 -0.01 3.45
C HIS A 82 8.08 -0.72 2.12
N ASP A 83 9.11 -0.29 1.41
CA ASP A 83 9.49 -0.90 0.14
C ASP A 83 10.03 -2.31 0.35
N LEU A 84 9.50 -3.25 -0.40
CA LEU A 84 10.01 -4.61 -0.49
C LEU A 84 10.86 -4.77 -1.75
N ALA A 85 11.62 -5.87 -1.81
CA ALA A 85 12.37 -6.22 -3.01
C ALA A 85 11.45 -6.40 -4.23
N ASP A 86 10.27 -6.97 -4.02
CA ASP A 86 9.27 -7.34 -5.02
C ASP A 86 7.96 -6.56 -4.92
N GLY A 87 7.90 -5.49 -4.11
CA GLY A 87 6.65 -4.78 -3.90
C GLY A 87 6.67 -3.72 -2.80
N LEU A 88 5.53 -3.57 -2.11
CA LEU A 88 5.29 -2.55 -1.10
C LEU A 88 4.39 -3.11 0.01
N GLN A 89 4.70 -2.74 1.26
CA GLN A 89 3.79 -2.87 2.39
C GLN A 89 3.33 -1.49 2.88
N THR A 90 2.08 -1.41 3.31
CA THR A 90 1.56 -0.21 3.97
C THR A 90 0.78 -0.55 5.22
N HIS A 91 0.77 0.40 6.14
CA HIS A 91 -0.15 0.40 7.27
C HIS A 91 -0.71 1.81 7.48
N VAL A 92 -2.04 1.94 7.46
CA VAL A 92 -2.78 3.19 7.60
C VAL A 92 -3.56 3.19 8.90
N TYR A 93 -3.42 4.29 9.65
CA TYR A 93 -4.09 4.57 10.92
C TYR A 93 -5.11 5.70 10.74
N ALA A 94 -6.35 5.34 10.41
CA ALA A 94 -7.44 6.28 10.21
C ALA A 94 -8.25 6.52 11.50
N PRO A 95 -9.07 7.59 11.57
CA PRO A 95 -9.91 7.87 12.73
C PRO A 95 -10.87 6.73 13.08
N ALA A 96 -11.45 6.82 14.28
CA ALA A 96 -12.35 5.80 14.85
C ALA A 96 -11.70 4.41 15.04
N GLY A 97 -10.37 4.35 15.11
CA GLY A 97 -9.62 3.10 15.36
C GLY A 97 -9.54 2.18 14.14
N LEU A 98 -9.70 2.73 12.93
CA LEU A 98 -9.56 1.98 11.69
C LEU A 98 -8.08 1.77 11.34
N ASP A 99 -7.68 0.51 11.29
CA ASP A 99 -6.35 0.02 10.87
C ASP A 99 -6.52 -0.70 9.54
N ILE A 100 -5.75 -0.29 8.53
CA ILE A 100 -5.72 -0.95 7.22
C ILE A 100 -4.28 -1.33 6.89
N ARG A 101 -4.05 -2.62 6.64
CA ARG A 101 -2.76 -3.14 6.20
C ARG A 101 -2.85 -3.63 4.77
N GLY A 102 -1.91 -3.19 3.95
CA GLY A 102 -1.81 -3.52 2.54
C GLY A 102 -0.48 -4.18 2.22
N LYS A 103 -0.50 -5.12 1.28
CA LYS A 103 0.69 -5.68 0.65
C LYS A 103 0.43 -5.78 -0.85
N TRP A 104 1.28 -5.14 -1.64
CA TRP A 104 1.28 -5.25 -3.10
C TRP A 104 2.56 -5.96 -3.50
N GLN A 105 2.45 -7.00 -4.31
CA GLN A 105 3.60 -7.76 -4.79
C GLN A 105 3.49 -7.99 -6.29
N LEU A 106 4.63 -7.86 -6.96
CA LEU A 106 4.79 -8.27 -8.33
C LEU A 106 5.12 -9.78 -8.39
N GLY A 107 4.09 -10.59 -8.63
CA GLY A 107 4.23 -12.03 -8.83
C GLY A 107 4.43 -12.46 -10.29
N GLY A 108 4.41 -13.77 -10.52
CA GLY A 108 4.44 -14.41 -11.85
C GLY A 108 5.84 -14.56 -12.44
N THR A 109 5.93 -15.07 -13.66
CA THR A 109 7.20 -15.36 -14.33
C THR A 109 7.09 -14.98 -15.80
N LEU A 110 8.10 -14.25 -16.33
CA LEU A 110 8.21 -13.98 -17.78
C LEU A 110 8.95 -15.14 -18.47
N PRO A 111 8.78 -15.31 -19.80
CA PRO A 111 9.55 -16.29 -20.56
C PRO A 111 11.05 -16.13 -20.32
N GLY A 112 11.72 -17.18 -19.84
CA GLY A 112 13.16 -17.20 -19.55
C GLY A 112 13.55 -16.88 -18.10
N GLU A 113 12.60 -16.49 -17.25
CA GLU A 113 12.86 -16.30 -15.82
C GLU A 113 12.63 -17.60 -15.01
N PRO A 114 13.24 -17.74 -13.82
CA PRO A 114 12.91 -18.81 -12.89
C PRO A 114 11.44 -18.76 -12.48
N THR A 115 10.77 -19.92 -12.46
CA THR A 115 9.39 -20.04 -11.97
C THR A 115 9.30 -19.55 -10.53
N GLN A 116 8.43 -18.58 -10.29
CA GLN A 116 8.12 -18.14 -8.94
C GLN A 116 7.16 -19.13 -8.27
N THR A 117 7.41 -19.42 -7.01
CA THR A 117 6.49 -20.23 -6.20
C THR A 117 5.18 -19.49 -6.03
N VAL A 118 4.07 -20.13 -6.41
CA VAL A 118 2.73 -19.59 -6.17
C VAL A 118 2.36 -19.85 -4.71
N GLU A 119 1.86 -18.83 -4.02
CA GLU A 119 1.36 -18.98 -2.65
C GLU A 119 0.12 -19.90 -2.65
N LEU A 120 0.13 -20.89 -1.75
CA LEU A 120 -1.00 -21.83 -1.63
C LEU A 120 -2.30 -21.08 -1.33
N GLY A 121 -3.31 -21.27 -2.17
CA GLY A 121 -4.60 -20.58 -2.06
C GLY A 121 -4.72 -19.31 -2.91
N LEU A 122 -3.63 -18.84 -3.52
CA LEU A 122 -3.60 -17.77 -4.50
C LEU A 122 -3.54 -18.36 -5.92
N ASN A 123 -4.63 -18.99 -6.37
CA ASN A 123 -4.71 -19.48 -7.74
C ASN A 123 -5.02 -18.30 -8.67
N PRO A 124 -4.15 -17.96 -9.65
CA PRO A 124 -4.53 -17.01 -10.70
C PRO A 124 -5.66 -17.66 -11.52
N THR A 125 -6.84 -17.04 -11.53
CA THR A 125 -7.95 -17.39 -12.43
C THR A 125 -7.62 -17.09 -13.88
#